data_AF-A0A845M4P8-F1
#
_entry.id   AF-A0A845M4P8-F1
#
_cell.length_a   1.000
_cell.length_b   1.000
_cell.length_c   1.000
_cell.angle_alpha   90.00
_cell.angle_beta   90.00
_cell.angle_gamma   90.00
#
_symmetry.space_group_name_H-M   'P 1'
#
loop_
_entity.id
_entity.type
_entity.pdbx_description
1 polymer ?
#
loop_
_entity_poly.entity_id
_entity_poly.type
_entity_poly.pdbx_seq_one_letter_code
_entity_poly.pdbx_strand_id
1 'polypeptide(L)' 'MYRTALEQLTKWHQKQDKKPLIIRGARQVGKTWLMKHFGSSSLNLEWY' A
#
# COMPACT_ATOMS: atom_id res chain seq x y z
N MET A 1 -9.27 -6.58 -8.29
CA MET A 1 -8.89 -6.68 -6.87
C MET A 1 -7.57 -5.96 -6.56
N TYR A 2 -6.47 -6.22 -7.30
CA TYR A 2 -5.16 -5.59 -7.05
C TYR A 2 -5.10 -4.08 -7.31
N ARG A 3 -5.66 -3.64 -8.45
CA ARG A 3 -5.70 -2.21 -8.83
C ARG A 3 -6.44 -1.37 -7.78
N THR A 4 -7.58 -1.85 -7.29
CA THR A 4 -8.43 -1.14 -6.33
C THR A 4 -7.74 -0.92 -4.98
N ALA A 5 -6.97 -1.91 -4.51
CA ALA A 5 -6.23 -1.80 -3.24
C ALA A 5 -5.04 -0.84 -3.34
N LEU A 6 -4.31 -0.87 -4.46
CA LEU A 6 -3.24 0.07 -4.73
C LEU A 6 -3.77 1.50 -4.90
N GLU A 7 -4.86 1.70 -5.63
CA GLU A 7 -5.50 3.01 -5.78
C GLU A 7 -5.98 3.58 -4.43
N GLN A 8 -6.51 2.73 -3.54
CA GLN A 8 -6.87 3.14 -2.18
C GLN A 8 -5.64 3.55 -1.35
N LEU A 9 -4.54 2.81 -1.48
CA LEU A 9 -3.25 3.16 -0.86
C LEU A 9 -2.69 4.47 -1.41
N THR A 10 -2.75 4.69 -2.73
CA THR A 10 -2.30 5.93 -3.37
C THR A 10 -3.15 7.12 -2.92
N LYS A 11 -4.48 6.98 -2.92
CA LYS A 11 -5.41 8.01 -2.43
C LYS A 11 -5.20 8.30 -0.94
N TRP A 12 -4.91 7.28 -0.15
CA TRP A 12 -4.54 7.44 1.25
C TRP A 12 -3.22 8.21 1.41
N HIS A 13 -2.20 7.86 0.63
CA HIS A 13 -0.89 8.50 0.68
C HIS A 13 -0.92 9.97 0.26
N GLN A 14 -1.75 10.31 -0.73
CA GLN A 14 -1.96 11.68 -1.23
C GLN A 14 -2.72 12.58 -0.26
N LYS A 15 -3.38 12.04 0.78
CA LYS A 15 -4.05 12.87 1.79
C LYS A 15 -3.02 13.49 2.74
N GLN A 16 -3.18 14.80 2.98
CA GLN A 16 -2.33 15.57 3.90
C GLN A 16 -2.55 15.13 5.37
N ASP A 17 -3.79 14.84 5.77
CA ASP A 17 -4.16 14.31 7.10
C ASP A 17 -4.44 12.80 7.09
N LYS A 18 -3.47 12.02 6.63
CA LYS A 18 -3.64 10.57 6.48
C LYS A 18 -3.66 9.84 7.84
N LYS A 19 -4.80 9.22 8.14
CA LYS A 19 -4.97 8.32 9.31
C LYS A 19 -4.34 6.96 9.04
N PRO A 20 -3.82 6.23 10.04
CA PRO A 20 -3.21 4.90 9.80
C PRO A 20 -4.16 3.95 9.05
N LEU A 21 -3.67 3.33 7.97
CA LEU A 21 -4.43 2.38 7.17
C LEU A 21 -4.26 0.95 7.69
N ILE A 22 -5.37 0.24 7.90
CA ILE A 22 -5.35 -1.17 8.35
C ILE A 22 -5.76 -2.07 7.18
N ILE A 23 -4.82 -2.85 6.67
CA ILE A 23 -5.08 -3.84 5.60
C ILE A 23 -5.58 -5.13 6.23
N ARG A 24 -6.89 -5.41 6.12
CA ARG A 24 -7.52 -6.64 6.60
C ARG A 24 -7.68 -7.66 5.46
N GLY A 25 -7.68 -8.95 5.78
CA GLY A 25 -7.92 -10.03 4.80
C GLY A 25 -7.41 -11.39 5.28
N ALA A 26 -7.69 -12.45 4.52
CA ALA A 26 -7.30 -13.82 4.86
C ALA A 26 -5.79 -13.99 5.05
N ARG A 27 -5.36 -14.94 5.91
CA ARG A 27 -3.93 -15.21 6.15
C ARG A 27 -3.26 -15.68 4.84
N GLN A 28 -2.00 -15.31 4.63
CA GLN A 28 -1.18 -15.64 3.43
C GLN A 28 -1.60 -15.06 2.07
N VAL A 29 -2.56 -14.13 1.98
CA VAL A 29 -2.98 -13.50 0.70
C VAL A 29 -2.02 -12.44 0.14
N GLY A 30 -0.79 -12.33 0.65
CA GLY A 30 0.20 -11.36 0.13
C GLY A 30 0.02 -9.91 0.61
N LYS A 31 -0.64 -9.67 1.75
CA LYS A 31 -0.80 -8.31 2.33
C LYS A 31 0.54 -7.61 2.60
N THR A 32 1.55 -8.35 3.07
CA THR A 32 2.91 -7.84 3.27
C THR A 32 3.57 -7.46 1.94
N TRP A 33 3.35 -8.27 0.90
CA TRP A 33 3.87 -7.99 -0.43
C TRP A 33 3.23 -6.73 -1.01
N LEU A 34 1.91 -6.56 -0.87
CA LEU A 34 1.20 -5.36 -1.28
C LEU A 34 1.78 -4.09 -0.63
N MET A 35 2.10 -4.13 0.66
CA MET A 35 2.70 -2.99 1.35
C MET A 35 4.11 -2.68 0.85
N LYS A 36 4.97 -3.70 0.69
CA LYS A 36 6.34 -3.53 0.16
C LYS A 36 6.31 -3.01 -1.28
N HIS A 37 5.52 -3.65 -2.14
CA HIS A 37 5.36 -3.24 -3.53
C HIS A 37 4.79 -1.83 -3.66
N PHE A 38 3.82 -1.45 -2.80
CA PHE A 38 3.31 -0.09 -2.76
C PHE A 38 4.41 0.91 -2.38
N GLY A 39 5.21 0.59 -1.35
CA GLY A 39 6.37 1.38 -0.95
C GLY A 39 7.35 1.60 -2.09
N SER A 40 7.81 0.51 -2.74
CA SER A 40 8.76 0.57 -3.85
C SER A 40 8.21 1.22 -5.13
N SER A 41 6.90 1.11 -5.38
CA SER A 41 6.28 1.67 -6.59
C SER A 41 5.87 3.14 -6.44
N SER A 42 5.52 3.60 -5.23
CA SER A 42 5.09 4.98 -4.97
C SER A 42 6.21 5.88 -4.45
N LEU A 43 7.11 5.34 -3.63
CA LEU A 43 8.38 5.98 -3.36
C LEU A 43 9.41 5.29 -4.23
N ASN A 44 9.95 6.03 -5.20
CA ASN A 44 11.15 5.65 -5.94
C ASN A 44 12.39 5.74 -5.01
N LEU A 45 12.27 5.25 -3.78
CA LEU A 45 13.38 5.05 -2.86
C LEU A 45 13.85 3.62 -3.05
N GLU A 46 14.87 3.56 -3.89
CA GLU A 46 15.87 2.51 -3.97
C GLU A 46 16.47 2.31 -2.56
N TRP A 47 15.82 1.47 -1.78
CA TRP A 47 16.37 1.01 -0.51
C TRP A 47 17.27 -0.19 -0.80
N TYR A 48 18.52 0.14 -1.18
CA TYR A 48 19.72 -0.70 -1.29
C TYR A 48 19.70 -1.89 -2.27
#